data_AF-I3IKE4-F1
#
_entry.id   AF-I3IKE4-F1
#
_cell.length_a   1.000
_cell.length_b   1.000
_cell.length_c   1.000
_cell.angle_alpha   90.00
_cell.angle_beta   90.00
_cell.angle_gamma   90.00
#
_symmetry.space_group_name_H-M   'P 1'
#
loop_
_entity.id
_entity.type
_entity.pdbx_description
1 polymer ?
#
loop_
_entity_poly.entity_id
_entity_poly.type
_entity_poly.pdbx_seq_one_letter_code
_entity_poly.pdbx_strand_id
1 'polypeptide(L)'
;MKALTPQEALKIYQSGPEAVIKILCELSAAVERLEHRVRELENQLAQNSRNSNRPPSSDVFQKHTSSESRRKRKPGGQKGHPGQTLKPVENPDHVTWHKVDKHCDCGYPLKDQPWHDYGRRQVFDIPSLKTEVLDETGMSLSGTNHWLHSASTEEFT
;
A
#
# COMPACT_ATOMS: atom_id res chain seq x y z
N MET A 1 -22.49 -33.34 6.69
CA MET A 1 -22.60 -34.29 7.82
C MET A 1 -24.07 -34.58 8.05
N LYS A 2 -24.44 -35.86 8.21
CA LYS A 2 -25.84 -36.24 8.43
C LYS A 2 -26.12 -36.09 9.92
N ALA A 3 -27.12 -35.28 10.29
CA ALA A 3 -27.53 -35.15 11.68
C ALA A 3 -28.14 -36.46 12.17
N LEU A 4 -27.90 -36.80 13.45
CA LEU A 4 -28.48 -37.98 14.08
C LEU A 4 -30.01 -37.87 14.06
N THR A 5 -30.68 -38.87 13.50
CA THR A 5 -32.15 -38.86 13.45
C THR A 5 -32.72 -39.23 14.83
N PRO A 6 -33.95 -38.79 15.16
CA PRO A 6 -34.60 -39.15 16.42
C PRO A 6 -34.70 -40.66 16.63
N GLN A 7 -34.89 -41.44 15.56
CA GLN A 7 -34.97 -42.90 15.62
C GLN A 7 -33.63 -43.55 15.96
N GLU A 8 -32.51 -43.01 15.45
CA GLU A 8 -31.16 -43.47 15.78
C GLU A 8 -30.79 -43.12 17.22
N ALA A 9 -31.14 -41.91 17.68
CA ALA A 9 -30.95 -41.51 19.07
C ALA A 9 -31.69 -42.42 20.05
N LEU A 10 -32.92 -42.82 19.69
CA LEU A 10 -33.74 -43.69 20.51
C LEU A 10 -33.16 -45.11 20.59
N LYS A 11 -32.59 -45.63 19.49
CA LYS A 11 -31.83 -46.89 19.49
C LYS A 11 -30.60 -46.84 20.40
N ILE A 12 -29.86 -45.72 20.38
CA ILE A 12 -28.69 -45.53 21.26
C ILE A 12 -29.13 -45.50 22.73
N TYR A 13 -30.22 -44.79 23.04
CA TYR A 13 -30.78 -44.75 24.39
C TYR A 13 -31.22 -46.14 24.88
N GLN A 14 -31.91 -46.90 24.03
CA GLN A 14 -32.35 -48.26 24.33
C GLN A 14 -31.20 -49.27 24.48
N SER A 15 -30.01 -48.95 23.96
CA SER A 15 -28.81 -49.80 24.06
C SER A 15 -28.15 -49.74 25.44
N GLY A 16 -28.63 -48.86 26.32
CA GLY A 16 -28.19 -48.77 27.71
C GLY A 16 -27.25 -47.60 28.00
N PRO A 17 -26.98 -47.35 29.29
CA PRO A 17 -26.28 -46.14 29.75
C PRO A 17 -24.84 -46.03 29.24
N GLU A 18 -24.12 -47.13 29.09
CA GLU A 18 -22.74 -47.14 28.60
C GLU A 18 -22.63 -46.64 27.15
N ALA A 19 -23.57 -47.05 26.29
CA ALA A 19 -23.63 -46.60 24.90
C ALA A 19 -23.94 -45.09 24.80
N VAL A 20 -24.85 -44.61 25.65
CA VAL A 20 -25.20 -43.19 25.74
C VAL A 20 -24.01 -42.35 26.20
N ILE A 21 -23.33 -42.76 27.28
CA ILE A 21 -22.16 -42.06 27.83
C ILE A 21 -21.05 -41.97 26.79
N LYS A 22 -20.75 -43.08 26.10
CA LYS A 22 -19.73 -43.10 25.04
C LYS A 22 -20.01 -42.06 23.95
N ILE A 23 -21.22 -42.06 23.41
CA ILE A 23 -21.61 -41.13 22.33
C ILE A 23 -21.60 -39.68 22.83
N LEU A 24 -22.04 -39.42 24.08
CA LEU A 24 -21.99 -38.09 24.69
C LEU A 24 -20.56 -37.57 24.81
N CYS A 25 -19.63 -38.40 25.29
CA CYS A 25 -18.21 -38.05 25.38
C CYS A 25 -17.62 -37.75 23.99
N GLU A 26 -17.88 -38.62 23.01
CA GLU A 26 -17.41 -38.44 21.63
C GLU A 26 -17.95 -37.15 20.98
N LEU A 27 -19.23 -36.85 21.17
CA LEU A 27 -19.85 -35.61 20.71
C LEU A 27 -19.27 -34.38 21.41
N SER A 28 -19.07 -34.42 22.73
CA SER A 28 -18.47 -33.30 23.46
C SER A 28 -17.06 -32.97 22.95
N ALA A 29 -16.23 -33.99 22.74
CA ALA A 29 -14.88 -33.82 22.22
C ALA A 29 -14.89 -33.33 20.76
N ALA A 30 -15.88 -33.73 19.96
CA ALA A 30 -16.05 -33.23 18.61
C ALA A 30 -16.45 -31.74 18.60
N VAL A 31 -17.35 -31.34 19.48
CA VAL A 31 -17.76 -29.93 19.64
C VAL A 31 -16.55 -29.08 20.04
N GLU A 32 -15.78 -29.48 21.05
CA GLU A 32 -14.57 -28.74 21.48
C GLU A 32 -13.55 -28.56 20.34
N ARG A 33 -13.29 -29.62 19.55
CA ARG A 33 -12.39 -29.53 18.39
C ARG A 33 -12.92 -28.57 17.33
N LEU A 34 -14.22 -28.60 17.06
CA LEU A 34 -14.84 -27.71 16.08
C LEU A 34 -14.85 -26.25 16.56
N GLU A 35 -15.18 -26.00 17.82
CA GLU A 35 -15.13 -24.67 18.42
C GLU A 35 -13.71 -24.10 18.40
N HIS A 36 -12.71 -24.91 18.71
CA HIS A 36 -11.31 -24.50 18.59
C HIS A 36 -10.95 -24.13 17.15
N ARG A 37 -11.36 -24.95 16.18
CA ARG A 37 -11.08 -24.69 14.76
C ARG A 37 -11.81 -23.45 14.24
N VAL A 38 -13.06 -23.24 14.64
CA VAL A 38 -13.84 -22.04 14.31
C VAL A 38 -13.14 -20.81 14.87
N ARG A 39 -12.77 -20.82 16.14
CA ARG A 39 -12.05 -19.71 16.78
C ARG A 39 -10.72 -19.39 16.09
N GLU A 40 -9.97 -20.42 15.69
CA GLU A 40 -8.71 -20.25 14.95
C GLU A 40 -8.95 -19.58 13.59
N LEU A 41 -9.95 -20.03 12.84
CA LEU A 41 -10.30 -19.47 11.53
C LEU A 41 -10.85 -18.04 11.66
N GLU A 42 -11.68 -17.76 12.65
CA GLU A 42 -12.19 -16.42 12.95
C GLU A 42 -11.04 -15.47 13.31
N ASN A 43 -10.09 -15.92 14.13
CA ASN A 43 -8.89 -15.14 14.45
C ASN A 43 -8.04 -14.86 13.19
N GLN A 44 -7.90 -15.84 12.29
CA GLN A 44 -7.20 -15.64 11.02
C GLN A 44 -7.92 -14.63 10.11
N LEU A 45 -9.25 -14.64 10.08
CA LEU A 45 -10.05 -13.68 9.31
C LEU A 45 -10.05 -12.27 9.93
N ALA A 46 -9.95 -12.17 11.26
CA ALA A 46 -9.87 -10.90 11.97
C ALA A 46 -8.48 -10.23 11.89
N GLN A 47 -7.46 -10.94 11.36
CA GLN A 47 -6.16 -10.33 11.11
C GLN A 47 -6.23 -9.33 9.96
N ASN A 48 -5.79 -8.11 10.23
CA ASN A 48 -5.59 -7.05 9.26
C ASN A 48 -4.21 -6.43 9.44
N SER A 49 -3.81 -5.56 8.52
CA SER A 49 -2.52 -4.86 8.59
C SER A 49 -2.31 -4.05 9.88
N ARG A 50 -3.37 -3.65 10.59
CA ARG A 50 -3.28 -2.93 11.88
C ARG A 50 -2.94 -3.84 13.06
N ASN A 51 -3.19 -5.14 12.99
CA ASN A 51 -3.02 -6.05 14.13
C ASN A 51 -2.11 -7.27 13.87
N SER A 52 -1.50 -7.38 12.68
CA SER A 52 -0.74 -8.59 12.29
C SER A 52 0.71 -8.37 11.85
N ASN A 53 1.29 -7.16 12.01
CA ASN A 53 2.61 -6.78 11.47
C ASN A 53 2.79 -7.04 9.95
N ARG A 54 1.72 -7.41 9.24
CA ARG A 54 1.70 -7.58 7.79
C ARG A 54 1.63 -6.20 7.15
N PRO A 55 2.37 -5.96 6.06
CA PRO A 55 2.28 -4.69 5.36
C PRO A 55 0.84 -4.46 4.86
N PRO A 56 0.36 -3.21 4.80
CA PRO A 56 -1.00 -2.87 4.36
C PRO A 56 -1.34 -3.36 2.94
N SER A 57 -0.33 -3.64 2.12
CA SER A 57 -0.48 -4.27 0.81
C SER A 57 -0.92 -5.74 0.85
N SER A 58 -0.91 -6.40 2.01
CA SER A 58 -1.26 -7.82 2.21
C SER A 58 -2.68 -8.03 2.74
N ASP A 59 -3.43 -6.97 3.06
CA ASP A 59 -4.85 -7.11 3.35
C ASP A 59 -5.57 -7.65 2.11
N VAL A 60 -6.40 -8.68 2.29
CA VAL A 60 -7.27 -9.22 1.22
C VAL A 60 -7.98 -8.02 0.62
N PHE A 61 -7.77 -7.78 -0.69
CA PHE A 61 -8.38 -6.70 -1.46
C PHE A 61 -9.91 -6.74 -1.30
N GLN A 62 -10.44 -6.21 -0.19
CA GLN A 62 -11.82 -5.79 -0.13
C GLN A 62 -11.86 -4.59 -1.05
N LYS A 63 -12.29 -4.87 -2.28
CA LYS A 63 -12.55 -3.86 -3.29
C LYS A 63 -13.62 -2.97 -2.69
N HIS A 64 -13.21 -1.90 -2.02
CA HIS A 64 -14.10 -0.83 -1.65
C HIS A 64 -14.76 -0.44 -2.98
N THR A 65 -16.06 -0.71 -3.11
CA THR A 65 -16.83 -0.17 -4.22
C THR A 65 -16.78 1.32 -3.99
N SER A 66 -15.83 2.01 -4.63
CA SER A 66 -15.74 3.45 -4.54
C SER A 66 -17.09 3.97 -5.01
N SER A 67 -17.92 4.43 -4.08
CA SER A 67 -19.11 5.21 -4.38
C SER A 67 -18.73 6.60 -4.90
N GLU A 68 -17.47 6.85 -5.23
CA GLU A 68 -17.11 7.87 -6.19
C GLU A 68 -17.69 7.50 -7.55
N SER A 69 -18.87 8.07 -7.82
CA SER A 69 -19.22 8.52 -9.16
C SER A 69 -17.91 8.96 -9.84
N ARG A 70 -17.55 8.31 -10.96
CA ARG A 70 -16.46 8.77 -11.83
C ARG A 70 -16.88 10.14 -12.34
N ARG A 71 -16.70 11.18 -11.52
CA ARG A 71 -16.93 12.56 -11.91
C ARG A 71 -16.01 12.71 -13.11
N LYS A 72 -16.61 12.93 -14.28
CA LYS A 72 -15.95 13.31 -15.52
C LYS A 72 -15.28 14.67 -15.30
N ARG A 73 -14.29 14.73 -14.42
CA ARG A 73 -13.50 15.92 -14.16
C ARG A 73 -12.63 16.10 -15.39
N LYS A 74 -12.86 17.21 -16.07
CA LYS A 74 -11.94 17.64 -17.13
C LYS A 74 -10.58 17.85 -16.48
N PRO A 75 -9.48 17.43 -17.12
CA PRO A 75 -8.13 17.70 -16.63
C PRO A 75 -7.96 19.21 -16.45
N GLY A 76 -7.38 19.64 -15.34
CA GLY A 76 -7.18 21.04 -14.99
C GLY A 76 -7.45 21.34 -13.51
N GLY A 77 -7.09 22.56 -13.10
CA GLY A 77 -7.37 23.08 -11.76
C GLY A 77 -8.87 23.27 -11.49
N GLN A 78 -9.20 23.63 -10.25
CA GLN A 78 -10.58 23.94 -9.86
C GLN A 78 -11.15 25.07 -10.72
N LYS A 79 -12.43 24.94 -11.13
CA LYS A 79 -13.13 25.97 -11.92
C LYS A 79 -13.03 27.33 -11.22
N GLY A 80 -12.53 28.33 -11.93
CA GLY A 80 -12.35 29.69 -11.43
C GLY A 80 -10.95 30.02 -10.91
N HIS A 81 -10.07 29.02 -10.73
CA HIS A 81 -8.67 29.32 -10.44
C HIS A 81 -7.94 29.74 -11.72
N PRO A 82 -7.19 30.86 -11.70
CA PRO A 82 -6.28 31.19 -12.77
C PRO A 82 -5.23 30.09 -12.86
N GLY A 83 -5.12 29.44 -14.02
CA GLY A 83 -4.05 28.48 -14.26
C GLY A 83 -2.71 29.21 -14.25
N GLN A 84 -1.74 28.70 -13.49
CA GLN A 84 -0.37 29.18 -13.51
C GLN A 84 0.51 28.11 -14.16
N THR A 85 0.70 28.23 -15.47
CA THR A 85 1.65 27.39 -16.21
C THR A 85 3.04 27.98 -16.07
N LEU A 86 4.04 27.13 -15.82
CA LEU A 86 5.45 27.54 -15.84
C LEU A 86 5.78 28.14 -17.20
N LYS A 87 6.20 29.41 -17.20
CA LYS A 87 6.65 30.08 -18.41
C LYS A 87 8.08 29.67 -18.71
N PRO A 88 8.46 29.50 -19.99
CA PRO A 88 9.85 29.35 -20.37
C PRO A 88 10.67 30.54 -19.86
N VAL A 89 11.83 30.26 -19.27
CA VAL A 89 12.81 31.25 -18.83
C VAL A 89 13.71 31.63 -20.01
N GLU A 90 14.05 32.90 -20.16
CA GLU A 90 14.90 33.35 -21.27
C GLU A 90 16.30 32.72 -21.21
N ASN A 91 16.93 32.75 -20.02
CA ASN A 91 18.29 32.29 -19.76
C ASN A 91 18.28 31.06 -18.82
N PRO A 92 18.27 29.82 -19.35
CA PRO A 92 18.36 28.62 -18.53
C PRO A 92 19.79 28.38 -18.01
N ASP A 93 19.93 27.72 -16.86
CA ASP A 93 21.23 27.41 -16.25
C ASP A 93 22.07 26.46 -17.11
N HIS A 94 21.40 25.56 -17.85
CA HIS A 94 22.04 24.59 -18.73
C HIS A 94 21.35 24.53 -20.10
N VAL A 95 22.15 24.48 -21.17
CA VAL A 95 21.68 24.33 -22.55
C VAL A 95 22.37 23.15 -23.20
N THR A 96 21.59 22.17 -23.66
CA THR A 96 22.11 21.00 -24.40
C THR A 96 21.49 20.95 -25.79
N TRP A 97 22.34 20.87 -26.82
CA TRP A 97 21.90 20.68 -28.20
C TRP A 97 21.86 19.19 -28.54
N HIS A 98 20.67 18.69 -28.87
CA HIS A 98 20.51 17.30 -29.32
C HIS A 98 20.60 17.25 -30.84
N LYS A 99 21.74 16.78 -31.36
CA LYS A 99 21.90 16.51 -32.79
C LYS A 99 21.25 15.17 -33.15
N VAL A 100 20.71 15.09 -34.36
CA VAL A 100 20.14 13.85 -34.89
C VAL A 100 21.29 12.97 -35.37
N ASP A 101 21.51 11.85 -34.68
CA ASP A 101 22.49 10.82 -35.08
C ASP A 101 21.76 9.51 -35.39
N LYS A 102 20.86 9.56 -36.37
CA LYS A 102 20.08 8.39 -36.81
C LYS A 102 19.82 8.42 -38.31
N HIS A 103 19.31 7.31 -38.81
CA HIS A 103 18.75 7.22 -40.15
C HIS A 103 17.26 7.60 -40.11
N CYS A 104 16.78 8.16 -41.20
CA CYS A 104 15.35 8.29 -41.48
C CYS A 104 14.74 6.89 -41.66
N ASP A 105 13.43 6.77 -41.52
CA ASP A 105 12.71 5.51 -41.73
C ASP A 105 12.85 4.97 -43.17
N CYS A 106 13.24 5.82 -44.12
CA CYS A 106 13.61 5.42 -45.49
C CYS A 106 15.06 4.92 -45.65
N GLY A 107 15.86 4.91 -44.58
CA GLY A 107 17.27 4.50 -44.59
C GLY A 107 18.26 5.62 -44.90
N TYR A 108 17.80 6.85 -45.19
CA TYR A 108 18.69 7.98 -45.47
C TYR A 108 19.39 8.49 -44.17
N PRO A 109 20.71 8.74 -44.18
CA PRO A 109 21.42 9.24 -43.00
C PRO A 109 21.02 10.68 -42.70
N LEU A 110 20.52 10.95 -41.48
CA LEU A 110 20.22 12.30 -41.01
C LEU A 110 21.39 12.96 -40.28
N LYS A 111 22.47 12.21 -40.07
CA LYS A 111 23.71 12.69 -39.46
C LYS A 111 24.33 13.78 -40.36
N ASP A 112 24.74 14.88 -39.73
CA ASP A 112 25.43 16.02 -40.37
C ASP A 112 24.69 16.69 -41.54
N GLN A 113 23.38 16.42 -41.68
CA GLN A 113 22.55 17.12 -42.66
C GLN A 113 22.31 18.57 -42.22
N PRO A 114 22.18 19.52 -43.16
CA PRO A 114 21.82 20.89 -42.84
C PRO A 114 20.42 20.92 -42.21
N TRP A 115 20.31 21.55 -41.05
CA TRP A 115 19.02 21.77 -40.38
C TRP A 115 18.43 23.12 -40.80
N HIS A 116 17.11 23.19 -40.93
CA HIS A 116 16.39 24.40 -41.34
C HIS A 116 15.80 25.17 -40.16
N ASP A 117 15.42 24.47 -39.09
CA ASP A 117 14.79 25.04 -37.90
C ASP A 117 15.06 24.16 -36.67
N TYR A 118 14.76 24.65 -35.48
CA TYR A 118 14.90 23.91 -34.23
C TYR A 118 13.69 24.08 -33.30
N GLY A 119 13.30 22.99 -32.66
CA GLY A 119 12.33 23.03 -31.56
C GLY A 119 13.02 23.33 -30.24
N ARG A 120 12.51 24.31 -29.48
CA ARG A 120 12.96 24.58 -28.09
C ARG A 120 11.99 23.95 -27.09
N ARG A 121 12.52 23.21 -26.12
CA ARG A 121 11.78 22.77 -24.92
C ARG A 121 12.60 23.08 -23.66
N GLN A 122 11.94 23.42 -22.56
CA GLN A 122 12.59 23.58 -21.26
C GLN A 122 12.04 22.56 -20.28
N VAL A 123 12.96 21.95 -19.54
CA VAL A 123 12.67 21.02 -18.46
C VAL A 123 13.16 21.69 -17.18
N PHE A 124 12.28 21.80 -16.19
CA PHE A 124 12.62 22.26 -14.86
C PHE A 124 12.85 21.01 -14.02
N ASP A 125 14.09 20.82 -13.56
CA ASP A 125 14.47 19.67 -12.73
C ASP A 125 15.16 20.18 -11.47
N ILE A 126 15.08 19.38 -10.41
CA ILE A 126 15.72 19.69 -9.12
C ILE A 126 17.06 18.96 -9.11
N PRO A 127 18.20 19.65 -8.94
CA PRO A 127 19.49 18.97 -8.89
C PRO A 127 19.52 17.99 -7.72
N SER A 128 20.32 16.93 -7.84
CA SER A 128 20.47 15.93 -6.78
C SER A 128 20.83 16.60 -5.45
N LEU A 129 19.89 16.58 -4.50
CA LEU A 129 20.09 17.10 -3.16
C LEU A 129 21.09 16.20 -2.42
N LYS A 130 22.01 16.82 -1.68
CA LYS A 130 22.89 16.08 -0.77
C LYS A 130 22.12 15.79 0.50
N THR A 131 22.18 14.55 0.98
CA THR A 131 21.63 14.19 2.29
C THR A 131 22.59 14.67 3.37
N GLU A 132 22.08 15.48 4.28
CA GLU A 132 22.76 15.82 5.53
C GLU A 132 22.20 14.92 6.62
N VAL A 133 23.10 14.27 7.38
CA VAL A 133 22.75 13.42 8.52
C VAL A 133 23.14 14.17 9.77
N LEU A 134 22.20 14.33 10.69
CA LEU A 134 22.40 15.02 11.96
C LEU A 134 22.08 14.08 13.11
N ASP A 135 22.96 14.08 14.11
CA ASP A 135 22.76 13.35 15.36
C ASP A 135 22.09 14.27 16.39
N GLU A 136 20.94 13.86 16.91
CA GLU A 136 20.30 14.50 18.06
C GLU A 136 20.68 13.77 19.35
N THR A 137 21.18 14.51 20.34
CA THR A 137 21.54 13.95 21.66
C THR A 137 20.44 14.23 22.68
N GLY A 138 19.94 13.19 23.37
CA GLY A 138 19.00 13.30 24.48
C GLY A 138 19.68 13.17 25.85
N MET A 139 19.05 13.72 26.90
CA MET A 139 19.48 13.58 28.29
C MET A 139 18.61 12.56 29.02
N SER A 140 19.20 11.65 29.81
CA SER A 140 18.45 10.69 30.62
C SER A 140 18.23 11.21 32.03
N LEU A 141 16.97 11.27 32.47
CA LEU A 141 16.58 11.73 33.81
C LEU A 141 15.57 10.74 34.40
N SER A 142 15.91 10.18 35.57
CA SER A 142 15.04 9.25 36.33
C SER A 142 14.55 8.03 35.53
N GLY A 143 15.39 7.49 34.65
CA GLY A 143 15.06 6.33 33.81
C GLY A 143 14.29 6.68 32.53
N THR A 144 14.05 7.96 32.27
CA THR A 144 13.36 8.45 31.06
C THR A 144 14.31 9.29 30.23
N ASN A 145 14.46 8.95 28.94
CA ASN A 145 15.22 9.75 27.99
C ASN A 145 14.39 10.95 27.51
N HIS A 146 14.93 12.14 27.68
CA HIS A 146 14.39 13.41 27.22
C HIS A 146 15.19 13.86 26.00
N TRP A 147 14.53 13.91 24.85
CA TRP A 147 15.15 14.40 23.62
C TRP A 147 15.16 15.93 23.65
N LEU A 148 16.33 16.54 23.46
CA LEU A 148 16.42 17.93 23.07
C LEU A 148 16.39 17.96 21.54
N HIS A 149 15.21 18.23 20.98
CA HIS A 149 15.10 18.56 19.57
C HIS A 149 15.80 19.89 19.33
N SER A 150 17.06 19.81 18.94
CA SER A 150 17.75 20.91 18.29
C SER A 150 17.45 20.69 16.83
N ALA A 151 16.33 21.23 16.35
CA ALA A 151 16.11 21.15 14.92
C ALA A 151 17.32 21.84 14.22
N SER A 152 17.68 21.35 13.06
CA SER A 152 19.06 21.28 12.57
C SER A 152 19.72 22.49 11.82
N THR A 153 19.77 23.75 12.31
CA THR A 153 20.60 24.93 11.83
C THR A 153 20.12 26.23 12.51
N GLU A 154 20.70 27.44 12.45
CA GLU A 154 19.91 28.68 12.78
C GLU A 154 18.74 28.93 11.78
N GLU A 155 18.66 28.11 10.72
CA GLU A 155 17.54 27.89 9.78
C GLU A 155 16.76 26.57 10.07
N PHE A 156 17.03 25.89 11.19
CA PHE A 156 16.23 24.81 11.71
C PHE A 156 16.24 24.79 13.27
N THR A 157 16.79 25.75 14.02
CA THR A 157 17.02 25.81 15.50
C THR A 157 16.66 27.31 15.50
#